data_AF-A0A6I7XSU2-F1
#
_entry.id   AF-A0A6I7XSU2-F1
#
_cell.length_a   1.000
_cell.length_b   1.000
_cell.length_c   1.000
_cell.angle_alpha   90.00
_cell.angle_beta   90.00
_cell.angle_gamma   90.00
#
_symmetry.space_group_name_H-M   'P 1'
#
loop_
_entity.id
_entity.type
_entity.pdbx_description
1 polymer ?
#
loop_
_entity_poly.entity_id
_entity_poly.type
_entity_poly.pdbx_seq_one_letter_code
_entity_poly.pdbx_strand_id
1 'polypeptide(L)'
;MKENFIKIPLHIHDFQTLKLLLEEIVQDEIEFIENSSKYALIISSKESMVTINLRSEFYPDPHLAITTISISPSNQGKGSIVIEWFKTFAKEKGFERLVLQEVITEEGCHFALKNGFSKKVGPFEEMFRKPDSTDGNYELHLYRLK
;
A
#
# COMPACT_ATOMS: atom_id res chain seq x y z
N MET A 1 5.22 -29.43 -8.16
CA MET A 1 3.89 -28.92 -8.55
C MET A 1 4.10 -27.49 -9.03
N LYS A 2 3.70 -27.11 -10.25
CA LYS A 2 3.80 -25.70 -10.68
C LYS A 2 2.65 -24.95 -10.01
N GLU A 3 2.91 -24.24 -8.92
CA GLU A 3 1.95 -23.28 -8.37
C GLU A 3 1.69 -22.23 -9.45
N ASN A 4 0.44 -22.13 -9.91
CA ASN A 4 0.02 -21.06 -10.79
C ASN A 4 -0.17 -19.81 -9.94
N PHE A 5 0.90 -19.05 -9.73
CA PHE A 5 0.83 -17.77 -9.04
C PHE A 5 -0.11 -16.81 -9.79
N ILE A 6 -1.18 -16.38 -9.12
CA ILE A 6 -2.07 -15.34 -9.66
C ILE A 6 -1.30 -14.02 -9.64
N LYS A 7 -1.12 -13.43 -10.83
CA LYS A 7 -0.44 -12.13 -10.99
C LYS A 7 -1.45 -11.10 -11.44
N ILE A 8 -1.65 -10.06 -10.64
CA ILE A 8 -2.65 -9.03 -10.87
C ILE A 8 -1.95 -7.77 -11.40
N PRO A 9 -2.11 -7.38 -12.68
CA PRO A 9 -1.50 -6.16 -13.19
C PRO A 9 -2.12 -4.89 -12.57
N LEU A 10 -1.35 -3.81 -12.52
CA LEU A 10 -1.81 -2.49 -12.08
C LEU A 10 -2.05 -1.61 -13.32
N HIS A 11 -3.30 -1.50 -13.75
CA HIS A 11 -3.66 -0.67 -14.90
C HIS A 11 -4.08 0.73 -14.46
N ILE A 12 -3.50 1.77 -15.05
CA ILE A 12 -3.79 3.19 -14.71
C ILE A 12 -5.27 3.55 -14.77
N HIS A 13 -6.05 2.89 -15.63
CA HIS A 13 -7.49 3.10 -15.75
C HIS A 13 -8.25 2.71 -14.48
N ASP A 14 -7.72 1.77 -13.70
CA ASP A 14 -8.36 1.35 -12.45
C ASP A 14 -8.15 2.37 -11.30
N PHE A 15 -7.24 3.33 -11.47
CA PHE A 15 -6.87 4.32 -10.46
C PHE A 15 -7.50 5.70 -10.69
N GLN A 16 -8.36 5.87 -11.69
CA GLN A 16 -8.93 7.19 -12.03
C GLN A 16 -9.76 7.78 -10.88
N THR A 17 -10.51 6.95 -10.14
CA THR A 17 -11.25 7.42 -8.96
C THR A 17 -10.32 7.81 -7.82
N LEU A 18 -9.19 7.12 -7.64
CA LEU A 18 -8.18 7.51 -6.66
C LEU A 18 -7.53 8.84 -7.05
N LYS A 19 -7.26 9.05 -8.35
CA LYS A 19 -6.75 10.32 -8.86
C LYS A 19 -7.66 11.48 -8.47
N LEU A 20 -8.95 11.40 -8.80
CA LEU A 20 -9.92 12.45 -8.45
C LEU A 20 -9.98 12.70 -6.93
N LEU A 21 -9.99 11.63 -6.13
CA LEU A 21 -9.96 11.71 -4.68
C LEU A 21 -8.71 12.44 -4.16
N LEU A 22 -7.53 12.10 -4.69
CA LEU A 22 -6.28 12.72 -4.29
C LEU A 22 -6.24 14.20 -4.71
N GLU A 23 -6.65 14.53 -5.93
CA GLU A 23 -6.74 15.92 -6.42
C GLU A 23 -7.65 16.76 -5.53
N GLU A 24 -8.79 16.22 -5.08
CA GLU A 24 -9.67 16.90 -4.12
C GLU A 24 -9.00 17.10 -2.76
N ILE A 25 -8.28 16.09 -2.26
CA ILE A 25 -7.65 16.11 -0.94
C ILE A 25 -6.45 17.07 -0.86
N VAL A 26 -5.64 17.16 -1.91
CA VAL A 26 -4.41 17.97 -1.92
C VAL A 26 -4.50 19.24 -2.74
N GLN A 27 -5.56 19.42 -3.55
CA GLN A 27 -5.72 20.57 -4.45
C GLN A 27 -4.51 20.74 -5.40
N ASP A 28 -3.95 19.60 -5.85
CA ASP A 28 -2.80 19.50 -6.73
C ASP A 28 -3.09 18.43 -7.79
N GLU A 29 -2.51 18.59 -8.98
CA GLU A 29 -2.74 17.70 -10.12
C GLU A 29 -2.00 16.38 -9.92
N ILE A 30 -2.72 15.26 -10.14
CA ILE A 30 -2.16 13.92 -9.95
C ILE A 30 -1.72 13.31 -11.27
N GLU A 31 -0.50 12.80 -11.26
CA GLU A 31 0.17 12.14 -12.37
C GLU A 31 0.40 10.66 -12.07
N PHE A 32 0.29 9.84 -13.12
CA PHE A 32 0.64 8.43 -13.09
C PHE A 32 1.92 8.22 -13.88
N ILE A 33 2.91 7.61 -13.25
CA ILE A 33 4.17 7.26 -13.88
C ILE A 33 4.19 5.73 -13.99
N GLU A 34 3.95 5.23 -15.20
CA GLU A 34 4.04 3.81 -15.49
C GLU A 34 5.50 3.35 -15.41
N ASN A 35 5.72 2.21 -14.77
CA ASN A 35 7.02 1.57 -14.79
C ASN A 35 7.11 0.64 -16.01
N SER A 36 8.34 0.23 -16.38
CA SER A 36 8.57 -0.83 -17.37
C SER A 36 7.83 -2.14 -17.05
N SER A 37 7.50 -2.36 -15.77
CA SER A 37 6.69 -3.48 -15.28
C SER A 37 5.24 -3.07 -15.08
N LYS A 38 4.31 -3.80 -15.70
CA LYS A 38 2.85 -3.71 -15.46
C LYS A 38 2.39 -4.05 -14.03
N TYR A 39 3.33 -4.40 -13.15
CA TYR A 39 3.09 -4.75 -11.75
C TYR A 39 3.60 -3.67 -10.79
N ALA A 40 4.03 -2.50 -11.30
CA ALA A 40 4.41 -1.37 -10.47
C ALA A 40 3.81 -0.09 -11.03
N LEU A 41 3.35 0.78 -10.13
CA LEU A 41 2.76 2.07 -10.47
C LEU A 41 3.24 3.11 -9.47
N ILE A 42 3.67 4.26 -9.98
CA ILE A 42 3.97 5.43 -9.18
C ILE A 42 2.85 6.45 -9.41
N ILE A 43 2.33 6.99 -8.32
CA ILE A 43 1.32 8.05 -8.31
C ILE A 43 1.96 9.23 -7.58
N SER A 44 2.04 10.37 -8.25
CA SER A 44 2.61 11.58 -7.68
C SER A 44 1.75 12.79 -7.98
N SER A 45 1.94 13.88 -7.23
CA SER A 45 1.36 15.18 -7.59
C SER A 45 2.42 16.16 -8.09
N LYS A 46 2.05 17.15 -8.90
CA LYS A 46 3.00 18.08 -9.53
C LYS A 46 3.84 18.87 -8.53
N GLU A 47 3.24 19.30 -7.43
CA GLU A 47 3.92 20.01 -6.34
C GLU A 47 4.48 19.06 -5.26
N SER A 48 4.56 17.75 -5.55
CA SER A 48 5.09 16.73 -4.62
C SER A 48 4.34 16.64 -3.28
N MET A 49 3.07 17.04 -3.27
CA MET A 49 2.16 16.86 -2.13
C MET A 49 1.78 15.40 -1.94
N VAL A 50 1.75 14.60 -3.01
CA VAL A 50 1.47 13.16 -2.97
C VAL A 50 2.62 12.39 -3.59
N THR A 51 3.04 11.31 -2.92
CA THR A 51 3.89 10.27 -3.48
C THR A 51 3.40 8.91 -2.99
N ILE A 52 2.95 8.05 -3.91
CA ILE A 52 2.51 6.69 -3.63
C ILE A 52 3.19 5.74 -4.61
N ASN A 53 3.89 4.75 -4.08
CA ASN A 53 4.55 3.71 -4.87
C ASN A 53 3.87 2.38 -4.60
N LEU A 54 3.42 1.73 -5.66
CA LEU A 54 2.68 0.48 -5.62
C LEU A 54 3.46 -0.63 -6.30
N ARG A 55 3.33 -1.84 -5.74
CA ARG A 55 3.76 -3.10 -6.36
C ARG A 55 2.66 -4.14 -6.23
N SER A 56 2.36 -4.85 -7.31
CA SER A 56 1.63 -6.12 -7.24
C SER A 56 2.63 -7.24 -7.07
N GLU A 57 2.56 -7.90 -5.92
CA GLU A 57 3.39 -9.07 -5.59
C GLU A 57 2.52 -10.34 -5.53
N PHE A 58 3.16 -11.50 -5.69
CA PHE A 58 2.45 -12.77 -5.92
C PHE A 58 2.95 -13.94 -5.07
N TYR A 59 3.89 -13.70 -4.15
CA TYR A 59 4.40 -14.73 -3.24
C TYR A 59 4.39 -14.23 -1.78
N PRO A 60 4.02 -15.07 -0.79
CA PRO A 60 3.41 -16.40 -0.94
C PRO A 60 2.03 -16.37 -1.60
N ASP A 61 1.28 -15.29 -1.39
CA ASP A 61 -0.05 -15.07 -1.96
C ASP A 61 -0.14 -13.69 -2.63
N PRO A 62 -1.05 -13.49 -3.61
CA PRO A 62 -1.26 -12.22 -4.29
C PRO A 62 -1.55 -11.07 -3.31
N HIS A 63 -0.75 -10.02 -3.37
CA HIS A 63 -0.93 -8.85 -2.52
C HIS A 63 -0.54 -7.55 -3.20
N LEU A 64 -1.25 -6.49 -2.82
CA LEU A 64 -0.89 -5.13 -3.19
C LEU A 64 0.05 -4.59 -2.11
N ALA A 65 1.27 -4.26 -2.49
CA ALA A 65 2.25 -3.61 -1.62
C ALA A 65 2.28 -2.11 -1.90
N ILE A 66 2.11 -1.32 -0.85
CA ILE A 66 2.38 0.12 -0.83
C ILE A 66 3.79 0.27 -0.26
N THR A 67 4.75 0.56 -1.11
CA THR A 67 6.16 0.70 -0.72
C THR A 67 6.51 2.12 -0.30
N THR A 68 5.65 3.07 -0.63
CA THR A 68 5.75 4.47 -0.20
C THR A 68 4.36 5.05 -0.20
N ILE A 69 4.02 5.79 0.85
CA ILE A 69 2.84 6.65 0.89
C ILE A 69 3.21 7.92 1.65
N SER A 70 3.10 9.05 0.97
CA SER A 70 3.30 10.38 1.52
C SER A 70 2.20 11.29 1.00
N ILE A 71 1.53 12.00 1.91
CA ILE A 71 0.47 12.95 1.59
C ILE A 71 0.67 14.16 2.50
N SER A 72 0.94 15.30 1.88
CA SER A 72 1.19 16.58 2.54
C SER A 72 -0.01 17.52 2.38
N PRO A 73 -0.32 18.33 3.40
CA PRO A 73 0.17 18.23 4.78
C PRO A 73 -0.32 16.95 5.48
N SER A 74 0.50 16.42 6.40
CA SER A 74 0.19 15.21 7.17
C SER A 74 -0.82 15.47 8.31
N ASN A 75 -1.26 14.40 8.99
CA ASN A 75 -2.09 14.45 10.20
C ASN A 75 -3.49 15.08 10.08
N GLN A 76 -4.07 15.08 8.88
CA GLN A 76 -5.44 15.58 8.62
C GLN A 76 -6.44 14.45 8.28
N GLY A 77 -6.13 13.19 8.62
CA GLY A 77 -6.99 12.03 8.30
C GLY A 77 -6.95 11.56 6.84
N LYS A 78 -6.33 12.35 5.95
CA LYS A 78 -6.17 12.09 4.50
C LYS A 78 -5.61 10.70 4.19
N GLY A 79 -4.56 10.30 4.91
CA GLY A 79 -3.97 8.96 4.74
C GLY A 79 -4.95 7.83 5.00
N SER A 80 -5.80 7.94 6.02
CA SER A 80 -6.80 6.90 6.32
C SER A 80 -7.85 6.79 5.22
N ILE A 81 -8.29 7.92 4.64
CA ILE A 81 -9.22 7.94 3.51
C ILE A 81 -8.62 7.19 2.31
N VAL A 82 -7.36 7.49 1.97
CA VAL A 82 -6.63 6.84 0.87
C VAL A 82 -6.43 5.34 1.14
N ILE A 83 -6.14 4.96 2.38
CA ILE A 83 -6.00 3.55 2.77
C ILE A 83 -7.33 2.78 2.65
N GLU A 84 -8.46 3.36 3.03
CA GLU A 84 -9.77 2.72 2.82
C GLU A 84 -10.08 2.51 1.33
N TRP A 85 -9.70 3.46 0.48
CA TRP A 85 -9.78 3.28 -0.96
C TRP A 85 -8.95 2.07 -1.42
N PHE A 86 -7.68 1.97 -0.98
CA PHE A 86 -6.81 0.84 -1.33
C PHE A 86 -7.33 -0.51 -0.81
N LYS A 87 -7.94 -0.56 0.38
CA LYS A 87 -8.57 -1.78 0.90
C LYS A 87 -9.71 -2.26 0.01
N THR A 88 -10.53 -1.33 -0.47
CA THR A 88 -11.67 -1.61 -1.36
C THR A 88 -11.17 -2.09 -2.72
N PHE A 89 -10.28 -1.31 -3.34
CA PHE A 89 -9.65 -1.64 -4.61
C PHE A 89 -8.96 -3.02 -4.57
N ALA A 90 -8.17 -3.28 -3.53
CA ALA A 90 -7.42 -4.53 -3.42
C ALA A 90 -8.35 -5.75 -3.34
N LYS A 91 -9.47 -5.64 -2.59
CA LYS A 91 -10.52 -6.67 -2.56
C LYS A 91 -11.13 -6.86 -3.94
N GLU A 92 -11.60 -5.80 -4.58
CA GLU A 92 -12.27 -5.88 -5.88
C GLU A 92 -11.38 -6.50 -6.98
N LYS A 93 -10.07 -6.26 -6.92
CA LYS A 93 -9.09 -6.83 -7.86
C LYS A 93 -8.64 -8.25 -7.52
N GLY A 94 -9.09 -8.81 -6.40
CA GLY A 94 -8.78 -10.17 -5.99
C GLY A 94 -7.42 -10.34 -5.29
N PHE A 95 -6.84 -9.26 -4.75
CA PHE A 95 -5.69 -9.39 -3.86
C PHE A 95 -6.13 -9.98 -2.53
N GLU A 96 -5.31 -10.85 -1.95
CA GLU A 96 -5.61 -11.46 -0.65
C GLU A 96 -5.17 -10.58 0.52
N ARG A 97 -4.14 -9.76 0.30
CA ARG A 97 -3.58 -8.86 1.30
C ARG A 97 -3.28 -7.47 0.74
N LEU A 98 -3.33 -6.50 1.64
CA LEU A 98 -2.73 -5.18 1.46
C LEU A 98 -1.53 -5.08 2.41
N VAL A 99 -0.38 -4.63 1.91
CA VAL A 99 0.87 -4.57 2.69
C VAL A 99 1.43 -3.16 2.64
N LEU A 100 1.74 -2.58 3.80
CA LEU A 100 2.59 -1.41 3.92
C LEU A 100 4.02 -1.91 4.11
N GLN A 101 4.89 -1.65 3.14
CA GLN A 101 6.29 -2.08 3.22
C GLN A 101 7.16 -1.00 3.88
N GLU A 102 8.19 -1.45 4.59
CA GLU A 102 9.26 -0.58 5.13
C GLU A 102 8.74 0.60 5.96
N VAL A 103 7.76 0.35 6.83
CA VAL A 103 7.28 1.35 7.78
C VAL A 103 8.35 1.56 8.85
N ILE A 104 9.05 2.70 8.83
CA ILE A 104 10.20 2.97 9.71
C ILE A 104 9.98 4.08 10.74
N THR A 105 8.92 4.87 10.61
CA THR A 105 8.61 5.97 11.54
C THR A 105 7.57 5.55 12.56
N GLU A 106 7.62 6.13 13.76
CA GLU A 106 6.61 5.90 14.80
C GLU A 106 5.21 6.32 14.33
N GLU A 107 5.10 7.45 13.62
CA GLU A 107 3.86 7.91 12.99
C GLU A 107 3.32 6.85 12.01
N GLY A 108 4.18 6.28 11.17
CA GLY A 108 3.81 5.23 10.23
C GLY A 108 3.34 3.95 10.93
N CYS A 109 4.00 3.55 12.01
CA CYS A 109 3.61 2.40 12.83
C CYS A 109 2.22 2.61 13.44
N HIS A 110 1.99 3.75 14.10
CA HIS A 110 0.69 4.10 14.67
C HIS A 110 -0.40 4.20 13.60
N PHE A 111 -0.07 4.77 12.44
CA PHE A 111 -0.96 4.84 11.30
C PHE A 111 -1.37 3.44 10.81
N ALA A 112 -0.41 2.53 10.63
CA ALA A 112 -0.68 1.16 10.20
C ALA A 112 -1.63 0.44 11.18
N LEU A 113 -1.31 0.48 12.47
CA LEU A 113 -2.12 -0.14 13.53
C LEU A 113 -3.53 0.45 13.60
N LYS A 114 -3.65 1.77 13.56
CA LYS A 114 -4.95 2.48 13.58
C LYS A 114 -5.84 2.07 12.40
N ASN A 115 -5.24 1.81 11.24
CA ASN A 115 -5.96 1.35 10.05
C ASN A 115 -6.12 -0.17 9.98
N GLY A 116 -5.85 -0.90 11.07
CA GLY A 116 -6.15 -2.33 11.21
C GLY A 116 -5.08 -3.26 10.63
N PHE A 117 -3.95 -2.74 10.17
CA PHE A 117 -2.82 -3.59 9.79
C PHE A 117 -2.17 -4.17 11.03
N SER A 118 -1.60 -5.36 10.87
CA SER A 118 -0.79 -6.02 11.89
C SER A 118 0.65 -6.07 11.43
N LYS A 119 1.60 -5.93 12.37
CA LYS A 119 3.01 -6.10 12.03
C LYS A 119 3.22 -7.51 11.49
N LYS A 120 3.82 -7.61 10.31
CA LYS A 120 4.31 -8.87 9.76
C LYS A 120 5.66 -9.14 10.41
N VAL A 121 5.80 -10.32 11.00
CA VAL A 121 7.09 -10.78 11.52
C VAL A 121 7.55 -11.89 10.58
N GLY A 122 8.57 -11.60 9.77
CA GLY A 122 9.22 -12.59 8.92
C GLY A 122 10.33 -13.35 9.66
N PRO A 123 10.77 -14.51 9.15
CA PRO A 123 11.85 -15.29 9.77
C PRO A 123 13.14 -14.48 10.01
N PHE A 124 13.45 -13.55 9.11
CA PHE A 124 14.58 -12.65 9.29
C PHE A 124 14.39 -11.69 10.48
N GLU A 125 13.17 -11.17 10.66
CA GLU A 125 12.87 -10.26 11.76
C GLU A 125 12.86 -10.99 13.10
N GLU A 126 12.40 -12.25 13.13
CA GLU A 126 12.48 -13.12 14.31
C GLU A 126 13.93 -13.43 14.72
N MET A 127 14.82 -13.65 13.74
CA MET A 127 16.20 -14.07 14.02
C MET A 127 17.16 -12.91 14.29
N PHE A 128 16.96 -11.75 13.66
CA PHE A 128 17.98 -10.68 13.62
C PHE A 128 17.52 -9.33 14.13
N ARG A 129 16.20 -9.07 14.25
CA ARG A 129 15.70 -7.76 14.68
C ARG A 129 15.51 -7.74 16.19
N LYS A 130 15.66 -6.55 16.79
CA LYS A 130 15.40 -6.37 18.22
C LYS A 130 13.93 -6.71 18.51
N PRO A 131 13.64 -7.43 19.62
CA PRO A 131 12.26 -7.83 19.96
C PRO A 131 11.26 -6.66 20.02
N ASP A 132 11.73 -5.47 20.42
CA ASP A 132 10.89 -4.29 20.62
C ASP A 132 10.82 -3.36 19.38
N SER A 133 11.41 -3.77 18.26
CA SER A 133 11.29 -3.00 17.02
C SER A 133 9.81 -2.98 16.60
N THR A 134 9.31 -1.79 16.24
CA THR A 134 7.99 -1.62 15.60
C THR A 134 8.13 -1.37 14.10
N ASP A 135 9.31 -1.00 13.63
CA ASP A 135 9.58 -0.81 12.20
C ASP A 135 9.51 -2.14 11.41
N GLY A 136 9.20 -2.06 10.12
CA GLY A 136 9.08 -3.23 9.24
C GLY A 136 7.82 -3.23 8.39
N ASN A 137 7.44 -4.41 7.92
CA ASN A 137 6.26 -4.57 7.07
C ASN A 137 5.00 -4.75 7.93
N TYR A 138 3.90 -4.16 7.47
CA TYR A 138 2.59 -4.30 8.10
C TYR A 138 1.62 -4.86 7.07
N GLU A 139 0.86 -5.90 7.42
CA GLU A 139 -0.08 -6.53 6.50
C GLU A 139 -1.51 -6.55 7.03
N LEU A 140 -2.44 -6.50 6.10
CA LEU A 140 -3.88 -6.64 6.34
C LEU A 140 -4.42 -7.72 5.41
N HIS A 141 -4.99 -8.77 6.00
CA HIS A 141 -5.70 -9.82 5.28
C HIS A 141 -7.10 -9.33 4.91
N LEU A 142 -7.41 -9.35 3.62
CA LEU A 142 -8.62 -8.74 3.06
C LEU A 142 -9.84 -9.68 3.10
N TYR A 143 -9.57 -10.98 3.07
CA TYR A 143 -10.56 -12.04 3.27
C TYR A 143 -10.20 -12.80 4.53
N ARG A 144 -10.86 -12.51 5.64
CA ARG A 144 -10.85 -13.47 6.75
C ARG A 144 -11.84 -14.57 6.40
N LEU A 145 -11.37 -15.83 6.33
CA LEU A 145 -12.24 -16.97 6.60
C LEU A 145 -12.90 -16.69 7.96
N LYS A 146 -14.22 -16.56 7.96
CA LYS A 146 -15.01 -16.65 9.19
C LYS A 146 -14.96 -18.07 9.71
#